data_AF-A0A9E4BME8-F1
#
_entry.id   AF-A0A9E4BME8-F1
#
_cell.length_a   1.000
_cell.length_b   1.000
_cell.length_c   1.000
_cell.angle_alpha   90.00
_cell.angle_beta   90.00
_cell.angle_gamma   90.00
#
_symmetry.space_group_name_H-M   'P 1'
#
loop_
_entity.id
_entity.type
_entity.pdbx_description
1 polymer ?
#
loop_
_entity_poly.entity_id
_entity_poly.type
_entity_poly.pdbx_seq_one_letter_code
_entity_poly.pdbx_strand_id
1 'polypeptide(L)'
;MIPDSVQLGRFRFHVSYRHLRGDEGLCIRVLGPVDGNEEELLRYDCFKQEPHFHTEVFGKNTITPITSDHPVGWTLEQLRTSLAELVVQSGGDQLDGEETSRIVDAVDQLAIAAKGAYKASRE
;
A
#
# COMPACT_ATOMS: atom_id res chain seq x y z
N MET A 1 7.08 -13.40 -14.85
CA MET A 1 6.61 -13.46 -13.44
C MET A 1 6.33 -12.02 -13.04
N ILE A 2 5.07 -11.69 -12.72
CA ILE A 2 4.74 -10.35 -12.22
C ILE A 2 5.11 -10.38 -10.74
N PRO A 3 5.95 -9.45 -10.25
CA PRO A 3 6.32 -9.47 -8.86
C PRO A 3 5.08 -9.16 -7.99
N ASP A 4 4.85 -9.96 -6.96
CA ASP A 4 3.83 -9.71 -5.93
C ASP A 4 4.25 -8.59 -4.96
N SER A 5 5.49 -8.11 -5.07
CA SER A 5 6.03 -7.03 -4.26
C SER A 5 6.99 -6.11 -5.01
N VAL A 6 7.08 -4.86 -4.57
CA VAL A 6 8.02 -3.84 -5.05
C VAL A 6 8.89 -3.36 -3.88
N GLN A 7 10.19 -3.19 -4.10
CA GLN A 7 11.13 -2.75 -3.08
C GLN A 7 11.47 -1.26 -3.26
N LEU A 8 11.50 -0.50 -2.16
CA LEU A 8 11.97 0.88 -2.08
C LEU A 8 12.93 1.02 -0.90
N GLY A 9 14.22 0.79 -1.13
CA GLY A 9 15.21 0.77 -0.05
C GLY A 9 14.80 -0.23 1.04
N ARG A 10 14.54 0.25 2.24
CA ARG A 10 14.11 -0.56 3.39
C ARG A 10 12.61 -0.87 3.40
N PHE A 11 11.82 -0.23 2.54
CA PHE A 11 10.37 -0.41 2.48
C PHE A 11 9.97 -1.40 1.40
N ARG A 12 8.92 -2.17 1.66
CA ARG A 12 8.39 -3.17 0.73
C ARG A 12 6.90 -2.97 0.53
N PHE A 13 6.49 -2.87 -0.72
CA PHE A 13 5.08 -2.82 -1.11
C PHE A 13 4.66 -4.21 -1.51
N HIS A 14 3.58 -4.74 -0.94
CA HIS A 14 2.95 -5.96 -1.41
C HIS A 14 1.63 -5.65 -2.07
N VAL A 15 1.32 -6.42 -3.11
CA VAL A 15 0.01 -6.38 -3.75
C VAL A 15 -0.56 -7.78 -3.89
N SER A 16 -1.83 -7.92 -3.52
CA SER A 16 -2.57 -9.18 -3.63
C SER A 16 -4.02 -8.90 -3.96
N TYR A 17 -4.70 -9.84 -4.61
CA TYR A 17 -6.16 -9.81 -4.71
C TYR A 17 -6.73 -10.65 -3.57
N ARG A 18 -7.71 -10.11 -2.84
CA ARG A 18 -8.29 -10.73 -1.65
C ARG A 18 -9.79 -10.88 -1.79
N HIS A 19 -10.31 -11.94 -1.18
CA HIS A 19 -11.74 -12.14 -0.93
C HIS A 19 -11.95 -12.11 0.58
N LEU A 20 -12.84 -11.26 1.07
CA LEU A 20 -13.09 -11.11 2.50
C LEU A 20 -14.57 -10.78 2.74
N ARG A 21 -15.24 -11.61 3.55
CA ARG A 21 -16.62 -11.37 4.03
C ARG A 21 -17.66 -11.04 2.94
N GLY A 22 -17.49 -11.57 1.73
CA GLY A 22 -18.42 -11.34 0.61
C GLY A 22 -18.06 -10.13 -0.25
N ASP A 23 -17.00 -9.41 0.09
CA ASP A 23 -16.36 -8.40 -0.75
C ASP A 23 -15.03 -8.94 -1.31
N GLU A 24 -14.48 -8.22 -2.28
CA GLU A 24 -13.24 -8.58 -2.94
C GLU A 24 -12.55 -7.37 -3.57
N GLY A 25 -11.23 -7.46 -3.77
CA GLY A 25 -10.48 -6.46 -4.51
C GLY A 25 -8.98 -6.52 -4.26
N LEU A 26 -8.28 -5.52 -4.79
CA LEU A 26 -6.83 -5.40 -4.58
C LEU A 26 -6.54 -4.90 -3.16
N CYS A 27 -5.56 -5.51 -2.52
CA CYS A 27 -5.01 -5.11 -1.25
C CYS A 27 -3.55 -4.73 -1.47
N ILE A 28 -3.21 -3.49 -1.11
CA ILE A 28 -1.86 -2.94 -1.18
C ILE A 28 -1.37 -2.72 0.25
N ARG A 29 -0.21 -3.28 0.59
CA ARG A 29 0.41 -3.15 1.92
C ARG A 29 1.76 -2.47 1.77
N VAL A 30 2.11 -1.60 2.71
CA VAL A 30 3.45 -1.02 2.84
C VAL A 30 4.04 -1.54 4.13
N LEU A 31 5.16 -2.26 4.03
CA LEU A 31 5.97 -2.71 5.14
C LEU A 31 7.25 -1.90 5.22
N GLY A 32 7.74 -1.71 6.43
CA GLY A 32 8.98 -0.99 6.67
C GLY A 32 9.46 -1.10 8.10
N PRO A 33 10.65 -0.53 8.39
CA PRO A 33 11.23 -0.58 9.72
C PRO A 33 10.43 0.26 10.74
N VAL A 34 10.14 -0.36 11.88
CA VAL A 34 9.60 0.24 13.12
C VAL A 34 10.43 -0.32 14.27
N ASP A 35 11.15 0.55 14.99
CA ASP A 35 12.03 0.14 16.12
C ASP A 35 12.96 -1.03 15.79
N GLY A 36 13.45 -1.10 14.53
CA GLY A 36 14.34 -2.15 14.05
C GLY A 36 13.68 -3.45 13.56
N ASN A 37 12.35 -3.54 13.59
CA ASN A 37 11.57 -4.68 13.06
C ASN A 37 10.83 -4.28 11.77
N GLU A 38 10.58 -5.23 10.87
CA GLU A 38 9.73 -4.99 9.70
C GLU A 38 8.26 -5.17 10.10
N GLU A 39 7.46 -4.11 10.01
CA GLU A 39 6.04 -4.09 10.40
C GLU A 39 5.15 -3.59 9.25
N GLU A 40 3.84 -3.85 9.33
CA GLU A 40 2.84 -3.26 8.42
C GLU A 40 2.56 -1.82 8.82
N LEU A 41 2.97 -0.87 7.98
CA LEU A 41 2.76 0.56 8.22
C LEU A 41 1.41 1.03 7.68
N LEU A 42 1.08 0.61 6.46
CA LEU A 42 -0.13 1.03 5.75
C LEU A 42 -0.77 -0.17 5.05
N ARG A 43 -2.09 -0.22 5.06
CA ARG A 43 -2.86 -1.16 4.23
C ARG A 43 -4.03 -0.48 3.55
N TYR A 44 -4.13 -0.64 2.25
CA TYR A 44 -5.23 -0.17 1.42
C TYR A 44 -5.98 -1.37 0.86
N ASP A 45 -7.18 -1.61 1.39
CA ASP A 45 -8.11 -2.62 0.89
C ASP A 45 -9.04 -1.94 -0.12
N CYS A 46 -8.61 -1.96 -1.40
CA CYS A 46 -9.35 -1.39 -2.53
C CYS A 46 -10.45 -2.35 -2.99
N PHE A 47 -11.37 -2.69 -2.09
CA PHE A 47 -12.46 -3.61 -2.35
C PHE A 47 -13.58 -2.98 -3.17
N LYS A 48 -14.45 -3.83 -3.75
CA LYS A 48 -15.52 -3.39 -4.66
C LYS A 48 -16.68 -2.74 -3.93
N GLN A 49 -17.02 -3.19 -2.73
CA GLN A 49 -18.18 -2.68 -2.00
C GLN A 49 -17.77 -1.68 -0.91
N GLU A 50 -16.77 -2.04 -0.11
CA GLU A 50 -16.32 -1.24 1.03
C GLU A 50 -14.81 -0.96 0.92
N PRO A 51 -14.34 -0.14 -0.05
CA PRO A 51 -12.94 0.21 -0.13
C PRO A 51 -12.53 1.07 1.08
N HIS A 52 -11.42 0.74 1.72
CA HIS A 52 -10.95 1.41 2.93
C HIS A 52 -9.43 1.26 3.08
N PHE A 53 -8.85 2.08 3.95
CA PHE A 53 -7.45 1.95 4.34
C PHE A 53 -7.29 1.95 5.85
N HIS A 54 -6.20 1.33 6.30
CA HIS A 54 -5.81 1.16 7.69
C HIS A 54 -4.57 2.02 7.93
N THR A 55 -4.61 2.82 8.99
CA THR A 55 -3.42 3.49 9.54
C THR A 55 -3.27 3.10 11.00
N GLU A 56 -2.04 2.77 11.41
CA GLU A 56 -1.73 2.49 12.80
C GLU A 56 -1.01 3.67 13.42
N VAL A 57 -1.75 4.51 14.15
CA VAL A 57 -1.19 5.70 14.79
C VAL A 57 -1.24 5.51 16.31
N PHE A 58 -0.08 5.48 16.97
CA PHE A 58 0.05 5.25 18.42
C PHE A 58 -0.65 3.97 18.91
N GLY A 59 -0.51 2.86 18.18
CA GLY A 59 -1.10 1.57 18.53
C GLY A 59 -2.63 1.49 18.33
N LYS A 60 -3.23 2.48 17.66
CA LYS A 60 -4.64 2.45 17.26
C LYS A 60 -4.74 2.23 15.76
N ASN A 61 -5.26 1.07 15.39
CA ASN A 61 -5.64 0.80 14.01
C ASN A 61 -6.94 1.54 13.67
N THR A 62 -6.84 2.53 12.80
CA THR A 62 -7.97 3.33 12.31
C THR A 62 -8.34 2.90 10.90
N ILE A 63 -9.60 2.55 10.71
CA ILE A 63 -10.16 2.20 9.40
C ILE A 63 -10.85 3.43 8.83
N THR A 64 -10.40 3.87 7.66
CA THR A 64 -10.96 5.04 6.97
C THR A 64 -11.50 4.62 5.60
N PRO A 65 -12.78 4.91 5.30
CA PRO A 65 -13.35 4.63 3.98
C PRO A 65 -12.63 5.41 2.87
N ILE A 66 -12.42 4.75 1.72
CA ILE A 66 -11.97 5.42 0.49
C ILE A 66 -13.21 5.82 -0.28
N THR A 67 -13.43 7.12 -0.46
CA THR A 67 -14.64 7.65 -1.12
C THR A 67 -14.48 7.83 -2.63
N SER A 68 -13.37 7.38 -3.21
CA SER A 68 -13.11 7.48 -4.65
C SER A 68 -13.75 6.31 -5.41
N ASP A 69 -14.35 6.60 -6.57
CA ASP A 69 -14.83 5.58 -7.52
C ASP A 69 -13.70 4.72 -8.13
N HIS A 70 -12.44 5.14 -7.93
CA HIS A 70 -11.25 4.46 -8.42
C HIS A 70 -10.26 4.22 -7.27
N PRO A 71 -10.58 3.34 -6.32
CA PRO A 71 -9.84 3.21 -5.06
C PRO A 71 -8.36 2.84 -5.26
N VAL A 72 -8.05 2.03 -6.28
CA VAL A 72 -6.66 1.68 -6.62
C VAL A 72 -5.91 2.89 -7.16
N GLY A 73 -6.52 3.66 -8.07
CA GLY A 73 -5.90 4.87 -8.63
C GLY A 73 -5.66 5.93 -7.55
N TRP A 74 -6.65 6.13 -6.67
CA TRP A 74 -6.52 7.00 -5.50
C TRP A 74 -5.39 6.56 -4.58
N THR A 75 -5.29 5.27 -4.27
CA THR A 75 -4.23 4.71 -3.42
C THR A 75 -2.84 4.96 -4.00
N LEU A 76 -2.65 4.72 -5.31
CA LEU A 76 -1.37 4.97 -5.97
C LEU A 76 -0.99 6.46 -5.90
N GLU A 77 -1.95 7.37 -6.05
CA GLU A 77 -1.71 8.81 -5.91
C GLU A 77 -1.33 9.21 -4.47
N GLN A 78 -1.99 8.63 -3.46
CA GLN A 78 -1.62 8.85 -2.06
C GLN A 78 -0.20 8.38 -1.77
N LEU A 79 0.19 7.20 -2.28
CA LEU A 79 1.55 6.69 -2.12
C LEU A 79 2.59 7.55 -2.86
N ARG A 80 2.23 8.18 -3.99
CA ARG A 80 3.15 9.11 -4.69
C ARG A 80 3.39 10.39 -3.91
N THR A 81 2.35 10.92 -3.30
CA THR A 81 2.34 12.29 -2.78
C THR A 81 2.59 12.38 -1.28
N SER A 82 2.22 11.35 -0.52
CA SER A 82 2.17 11.39 0.94
C SER A 82 2.84 10.19 1.62
N LEU A 83 3.45 9.25 0.89
CA LEU A 83 4.07 8.05 1.49
C LEU A 83 5.03 8.40 2.64
N ALA A 84 5.95 9.34 2.42
CA ALA A 84 6.96 9.66 3.43
C ALA A 84 6.35 10.17 4.74
N GLU A 85 5.31 11.00 4.63
CA GLU A 85 4.57 11.49 5.80
C GLU A 85 3.78 10.36 6.49
N LEU A 86 3.05 9.56 5.70
CA LEU A 86 2.20 8.48 6.21
C LEU A 86 3.00 7.38 6.91
N VAL A 87 4.21 7.08 6.43
CA VAL A 87 5.13 6.15 7.11
C VAL A 87 5.48 6.65 8.51
N VAL A 88 5.88 7.91 8.64
CA VAL A 88 6.25 8.50 9.92
C VAL A 88 5.05 8.58 10.87
N GLN A 89 3.89 8.96 10.36
CA GLN A 89 2.64 8.97 11.15
C GLN A 89 2.26 7.56 11.65
N SER A 90 2.63 6.53 10.90
CA SER A 90 2.40 5.12 11.27
C SER A 90 3.48 4.53 12.18
N GLY A 91 4.41 5.37 12.66
CA GLY A 91 5.50 4.96 13.56
C GLY A 91 6.72 4.35 12.85
N GLY A 92 6.74 4.35 11.52
CA GLY A 92 7.90 3.87 10.74
C GLY A 92 9.04 4.88 10.71
N ASP A 93 10.24 4.36 10.41
CA ASP A 93 11.41 5.22 10.22
C ASP A 93 11.20 6.18 9.04
N GLN A 94 11.80 7.37 9.13
CA GLN A 94 11.80 8.31 8.01
C GLN A 94 12.54 7.71 6.80
N LEU A 95 11.98 7.91 5.61
CA LEU A 95 12.65 7.62 4.35
C LEU A 95 13.90 8.50 4.21
N ASP A 96 14.98 7.91 3.71
CA ASP A 96 16.18 8.66 3.34
C ASP A 96 16.02 9.38 1.99
N GLY A 97 17.05 10.12 1.57
CA GLY A 97 17.01 10.89 0.32
C GLY A 97 16.93 10.02 -0.94
N GLU A 98 17.55 8.84 -0.93
CA GLU A 98 17.52 7.91 -2.06
C GLU A 98 16.16 7.22 -2.15
N GLU A 99 15.62 6.76 -1.02
CA GLU A 99 14.25 6.25 -0.87
C GLU A 99 13.23 7.29 -1.34
N THR A 100 13.34 8.55 -0.89
CA THR A 100 12.43 9.63 -1.30
C THR A 100 12.47 9.89 -2.81
N SER A 101 13.66 9.91 -3.41
CA SER A 101 13.83 10.15 -4.85
C SER A 101 13.23 9.06 -5.74
N ARG A 102 13.07 7.83 -5.21
CA ARG A 102 12.58 6.65 -5.94
C ARG A 102 11.12 6.32 -5.70
N ILE A 103 10.39 7.12 -4.91
CA ILE A 103 8.97 6.88 -4.60
C ILE A 103 8.16 6.74 -5.89
N VAL A 104 8.33 7.65 -6.86
CA VAL A 104 7.56 7.63 -8.11
C VAL A 104 7.79 6.34 -8.89
N ASP A 105 9.05 5.94 -9.07
CA ASP A 105 9.44 4.72 -9.78
C ASP A 105 8.88 3.47 -9.09
N ALA A 106 8.94 3.41 -7.75
CA ALA A 106 8.38 2.31 -6.98
C ALA A 106 6.86 2.23 -7.14
N VAL A 107 6.15 3.36 -7.13
CA VAL A 107 4.70 3.37 -7.33
C VAL A 107 4.32 3.01 -8.77
N ASP A 108 5.12 3.38 -9.78
CA ASP A 108 4.92 2.93 -11.16
C ASP A 108 5.04 1.41 -11.28
N GLN A 109 6.05 0.81 -10.65
CA GLN A 109 6.19 -0.65 -10.58
C GLN A 109 5.03 -1.30 -9.84
N LEU A 110 4.58 -0.68 -8.74
CA LEU A 110 3.44 -1.17 -7.96
C LEU A 110 2.16 -1.15 -8.77
N ALA A 111 1.96 -0.13 -9.62
CA ALA A 111 0.82 -0.07 -10.53
C ALA A 111 0.82 -1.21 -11.55
N ILE A 112 2.00 -1.61 -12.06
CA ILE A 112 2.15 -2.77 -12.95
C ILE A 112 1.82 -4.06 -12.19
N ALA A 113 2.37 -4.22 -10.98
CA ALA A 113 2.11 -5.37 -10.12
C ALA A 113 0.61 -5.51 -9.79
N ALA A 114 -0.06 -4.41 -9.44
CA ALA A 114 -1.49 -4.36 -9.15
C ALA A 114 -2.35 -4.79 -10.34
N LYS A 115 -2.04 -4.30 -11.55
CA LYS A 115 -2.71 -4.74 -12.79
C LYS A 115 -2.54 -6.24 -13.02
N GLY A 116 -1.35 -6.77 -12.74
CA GLY A 116 -1.06 -8.19 -12.84
C GLY A 116 -1.82 -9.04 -11.86
N ALA A 117 -1.81 -8.67 -10.58
CA ALA A 117 -2.55 -9.36 -9.51
C ALA A 117 -4.06 -9.36 -9.80
N TYR A 118 -4.60 -8.25 -10.28
CA TYR A 118 -6.00 -8.16 -10.70
C TYR A 118 -6.28 -9.12 -11.87
N LYS A 119 -5.46 -9.14 -12.91
CA LYS A 119 -5.65 -10.05 -14.05
C LYS A 119 -5.60 -11.53 -13.61
N ALA A 120 -4.60 -11.91 -12.80
CA ALA A 120 -4.43 -13.27 -12.32
C ALA A 120 -5.61 -13.75 -11.45
N SER A 121 -6.31 -12.85 -10.75
CA SER A 121 -7.51 -13.20 -9.98
C SER A 121 -8.73 -13.56 -10.84
N ARG A 122 -8.66 -13.33 -12.15
CA ARG A 122 -9.76 -13.51 -13.12
C ARG A 122 -9.54 -14.71 -14.04
N GLU A 123 -8.40 -15.39 -13.91
CA GLU A 123 -8.01 -16.59 -14.64
C GLU A 123 -8.34 -17.85 -13.82
#